data_AF-A0A9J7LLY4-F1
#
_entry.id   AF-A0A9J7LLY4-F1
#
_cell.length_a   1.000
_cell.length_b   1.000
_cell.length_c   1.000
_cell.angle_alpha   90.00
_cell.angle_beta   90.00
_cell.angle_gamma   90.00
#
_symmetry.space_group_name_H-M   'P 1'
#
loop_
_entity.id
_entity.type
_entity.pdbx_description
1 polymer ?
#
loop_
_entity_poly.entity_id
_entity_poly.type
_entity_poly.pdbx_seq_one_letter_code
_entity_poly.pdbx_strand_id
1 'polypeptide(L)'
;MGFVYMKSQGAQSGSLGKGTAIKSKSDIDLVMLISELPPIDSHDYYRQLQYYLEQMERAMITSKDSIAYNLEVLGRTSHAVKLRVKTQKRDHESHDVDLLLATDLLGPDPTSARKTEVYALMGSMSSRMRESCSAALVELQRDFVKKQPAEVKDLIRLVKMWKKSCVREKSLTSYPLELLCIHTWRYNMSVTDAFKTVLEQLCNYRSIKASWAENYTTARKQILDQRPLILDPANPYNNVADRCRGWPSVARAAEETLQKPFFSR
;
A
#
# COMPACT_ATOMS: atom_id res chain seq x y z
N MET A 1 19.08 -13.12 24.81
CA MET A 1 17.66 -13.44 24.57
C MET A 1 16.99 -12.11 24.24
N GLY A 2 16.98 -11.75 22.95
CA GLY A 2 16.48 -10.45 22.49
C GLY A 2 14.96 -10.44 22.55
N PHE A 3 14.40 -9.38 23.12
CA PHE A 3 12.96 -9.18 23.15
C PHE A 3 12.49 -8.92 21.72
N VAL A 4 11.79 -9.88 21.11
CA VAL A 4 10.96 -9.60 19.95
C VAL A 4 9.84 -8.69 20.46
N TYR A 5 10.02 -7.38 20.34
CA TYR A 5 8.92 -6.46 20.50
C TYR A 5 8.03 -6.63 19.27
N MET A 6 7.04 -7.52 19.36
CA MET A 6 5.81 -7.31 18.62
C MET A 6 5.24 -6.02 19.18
N LYS A 7 5.51 -4.88 18.52
CA LYS A 7 4.63 -3.73 18.68
C LYS A 7 3.26 -4.28 18.29
N SER A 8 2.36 -4.45 19.27
CA SER A 8 0.94 -4.72 19.02
C SER A 8 0.25 -3.49 18.42
N GLN A 9 0.98 -2.67 17.67
CA GLN A 9 0.46 -2.07 16.48
C GLN A 9 0.84 -3.01 15.34
N GLY A 10 0.10 -4.11 15.19
CA GLY A 10 -0.09 -4.64 13.85
C GLY A 10 -0.70 -3.48 13.08
N ALA A 11 0.14 -2.68 12.41
CA ALA A 11 -0.34 -1.62 11.56
C ALA A 11 -1.08 -2.37 10.45
N GLN A 12 -2.41 -2.46 10.59
CA GLN A 12 -3.25 -2.83 9.48
C GLN A 12 -2.96 -1.76 8.41
N SER A 13 -2.03 -2.06 7.51
CA SER A 13 -1.49 -1.13 6.53
C SER A 13 -2.31 -1.14 5.26
N GLY A 14 -2.99 -2.27 5.02
CA GLY A 14 -3.95 -2.44 3.95
C GLY A 14 -5.27 -1.69 4.17
N SER A 15 -6.24 -2.03 3.33
CA SER A 15 -7.56 -1.40 3.29
C SER A 15 -8.25 -1.35 4.66
N LEU A 16 -8.04 -2.35 5.52
CA LEU A 16 -8.63 -2.43 6.86
C LEU A 16 -8.16 -1.29 7.77
N GLY A 17 -6.87 -1.07 7.96
CA GLY A 17 -6.41 -0.02 8.87
C GLY A 17 -6.36 1.38 8.27
N LYS A 18 -6.45 1.49 6.95
CA LYS A 18 -6.81 2.74 6.27
C LYS A 18 -8.29 3.10 6.47
N GLY A 19 -9.13 2.13 6.85
CA GLY A 19 -10.58 2.28 6.94
C GLY A 19 -11.27 2.31 5.58
N THR A 20 -10.67 1.72 4.53
CA THR A 20 -11.18 1.71 3.14
C THR A 20 -11.47 0.28 2.63
N ALA A 21 -11.69 -0.67 3.54
CA ALA A 21 -12.01 -2.06 3.22
C ALA A 21 -13.38 -2.17 2.53
N ILE A 22 -13.46 -3.05 1.52
CA ILE A 22 -14.71 -3.49 0.88
C ILE A 22 -15.01 -4.89 1.40
N LYS A 23 -16.30 -5.20 1.63
CA LYS A 23 -16.78 -6.47 2.24
C LYS A 23 -16.39 -7.77 1.51
N SER A 24 -15.71 -7.73 0.36
CA SER A 24 -15.30 -8.92 -0.38
C SER A 24 -13.80 -9.18 -0.24
N LYS A 25 -13.42 -10.39 0.18
CA LYS A 25 -12.07 -10.99 0.12
C LYS A 25 -10.92 -9.97 0.11
N SER A 26 -10.68 -9.37 1.27
CA SER A 26 -9.55 -8.45 1.45
C SER A 26 -8.29 -9.28 1.70
N ASP A 27 -7.29 -9.12 0.83
CA ASP A 27 -5.91 -9.51 1.13
C ASP A 27 -5.43 -8.60 2.28
N ILE A 28 -4.99 -9.21 3.37
CA ILE A 28 -4.54 -8.48 4.55
C ILE A 28 -3.03 -8.36 4.49
N ASP A 29 -2.53 -7.15 4.26
CA ASP A 29 -1.11 -6.87 4.41
C ASP A 29 -0.81 -6.56 5.88
N LEU A 30 0.09 -7.33 6.48
CA LEU A 30 0.63 -7.09 7.82
C LEU A 30 2.13 -6.84 7.68
N VAL A 31 2.63 -5.73 8.23
CA VAL A 31 4.06 -5.45 8.27
C VAL A 31 4.57 -5.63 9.69
N MET A 32 5.54 -6.51 9.87
CA MET A 32 6.31 -6.68 11.10
C MET A 32 7.63 -5.91 10.98
N LEU A 33 7.77 -4.91 11.83
CA LEU A 33 9.01 -4.15 11.96
C LEU A 33 9.95 -4.90 12.91
N ILE A 34 11.14 -5.24 12.43
CA ILE A 34 12.18 -5.97 13.17
C ILE A 34 13.36 -5.03 13.42
N SER A 35 13.76 -4.92 14.68
CA SER A 35 14.88 -4.09 15.13
C SER A 35 16.24 -4.80 15.03
N GLU A 36 16.22 -6.12 14.95
CA GLU A 36 17.35 -7.02 14.92
C GLU A 36 17.92 -7.25 13.52
N LEU A 37 17.28 -6.66 12.50
CA LEU A 37 17.86 -6.64 11.16
C LEU A 37 19.10 -5.71 11.16
N PRO A 38 20.17 -6.10 10.43
CA PRO A 38 21.27 -5.20 10.14
C PRO A 38 20.77 -3.91 9.49
N PRO A 39 21.57 -2.83 9.50
CA PRO A 39 21.27 -1.64 8.71
C PRO A 39 20.90 -2.02 7.27
N ILE A 40 19.84 -1.40 6.74
CA ILE A 40 19.26 -1.75 5.43
C ILE A 40 20.24 -1.55 4.26
N ASP A 41 21.30 -0.76 4.47
CA ASP A 41 22.39 -0.51 3.53
C ASP A 41 23.59 -1.47 3.69
N SER A 42 23.57 -2.36 4.68
CA SER A 42 24.63 -3.35 4.90
C SER A 42 24.59 -4.51 3.89
N HIS A 43 25.76 -5.10 3.63
CA HIS A 43 25.88 -6.26 2.74
C HIS A 43 25.12 -7.50 3.26
N ASP A 44 25.05 -7.67 4.58
CA ASP A 44 24.40 -8.81 5.23
C ASP A 44 22.87 -8.68 5.33
N TYR A 45 22.30 -7.51 5.04
CA TYR A 45 20.87 -7.22 5.23
C TYR A 45 19.98 -8.27 4.59
N TYR A 46 20.17 -8.54 3.30
CA TYR A 46 19.32 -9.47 2.56
C TYR A 46 19.46 -10.91 3.05
N ARG A 47 20.68 -11.33 3.40
CA ARG A 47 20.93 -12.66 3.96
C ARG A 47 20.18 -12.82 5.28
N GLN A 48 20.27 -11.83 6.17
CA GLN A 48 19.61 -11.86 7.46
C GLN A 48 18.08 -11.76 7.34
N LEU A 49 17.57 -10.94 6.41
CA LEU A 49 16.14 -10.88 6.10
C LEU A 49 15.61 -12.24 5.63
N GLN A 50 16.31 -12.93 4.73
CA GLN A 50 15.91 -14.26 4.28
C GLN A 50 15.94 -15.29 5.41
N TYR A 51 16.92 -15.21 6.30
CA TYR A 51 16.98 -16.05 7.50
C TYR A 51 15.76 -15.84 8.40
N TYR A 52 15.41 -14.59 8.72
CA TYR A 52 14.23 -14.30 9.55
C TYR A 52 12.91 -14.71 8.89
N LEU A 53 12.77 -14.51 7.58
CA LEU A 53 11.60 -14.99 6.86
C LEU A 53 11.46 -16.52 6.93
N GLU A 54 12.57 -17.26 6.84
CA GLU A 54 12.57 -18.71 6.99
C GLU A 54 12.19 -19.15 8.41
N GLN A 55 12.72 -18.46 9.43
CA GLN A 55 12.32 -18.74 10.82
C GLN A 55 10.82 -18.47 11.04
N MET A 56 10.31 -17.37 10.47
CA MET A 56 8.89 -17.03 10.55
C MET A 56 8.02 -18.07 9.83
N GLU A 57 8.41 -18.50 8.63
CA GLU A 57 7.74 -19.57 7.89
C GLU A 57 7.68 -20.87 8.70
N ARG A 58 8.80 -21.31 9.27
CA ARG A 58 8.87 -22.51 10.13
C ARG A 58 7.98 -22.39 11.35
N ALA A 59 8.02 -21.26 12.05
CA ALA A 59 7.17 -21.01 13.21
C ALA A 59 5.68 -21.09 12.86
N MET A 60 5.27 -20.50 11.74
CA MET A 60 3.89 -20.56 11.25
C MET A 60 3.45 -21.97 10.88
N ILE A 61 4.32 -22.78 10.25
CA ILE A 61 4.04 -24.20 9.97
C ILE A 61 3.83 -24.99 11.27
N THR A 62 4.62 -24.73 12.31
CA THR A 62 4.48 -25.39 13.61
C THR A 62 3.22 -24.94 14.36
N SER A 63 2.77 -23.70 14.16
CA SER A 63 1.58 -23.11 14.81
C SER A 63 0.29 -23.17 13.97
N LYS A 64 0.22 -24.09 13.00
CA LYS A 64 -0.89 -24.19 12.03
C LYS A 64 -2.26 -24.53 12.65
N ASP A 65 -2.25 -25.31 13.72
CA ASP A 65 -3.46 -25.85 14.35
C ASP A 65 -3.77 -25.07 15.64
N SER A 66 -4.88 -24.33 15.63
CA SER A 66 -5.39 -23.60 16.79
C SER A 66 -6.88 -23.86 16.98
N ILE A 67 -7.33 -23.85 18.24
CA ILE A 67 -8.74 -24.02 18.61
C ILE A 67 -9.61 -22.90 18.00
N ALA A 68 -9.03 -21.73 17.70
CA ALA A 68 -9.77 -20.57 17.18
C ALA A 68 -9.65 -20.39 15.65
N TYR A 69 -8.60 -20.92 15.02
CA TYR A 69 -8.32 -20.75 13.60
C TYR A 69 -7.46 -21.88 13.03
N ASN A 70 -7.55 -22.06 11.71
CA ASN A 70 -6.59 -22.82 10.92
C ASN A 70 -5.71 -21.85 10.14
N LEU A 71 -4.41 -22.11 10.16
CA LEU A 71 -3.42 -21.36 9.40
C LEU A 71 -2.75 -22.28 8.38
N GLU A 72 -2.72 -21.86 7.12
CA GLU A 72 -2.04 -22.52 6.02
C GLU A 72 -0.94 -21.61 5.49
N VAL A 73 0.29 -22.11 5.38
CA VAL A 73 1.39 -21.37 4.73
C VAL A 73 1.33 -21.63 3.23
N LEU A 74 1.09 -20.58 2.44
CA LEU A 74 0.98 -20.66 0.99
C LEU A 74 2.35 -20.52 0.28
N GLY A 75 3.34 -19.99 0.99
CA GLY A 75 4.72 -19.85 0.51
C GLY A 75 5.37 -18.55 0.95
N ARG A 76 6.48 -18.19 0.32
CA ARG A 76 7.30 -17.03 0.67
C ARG A 76 7.71 -16.23 -0.56
N THR A 77 7.82 -14.91 -0.38
CA THR A 77 8.45 -13.98 -1.32
C THR A 77 9.78 -13.49 -0.74
N SER A 78 10.49 -12.64 -1.46
CA SER A 78 11.72 -12.01 -0.96
C SER A 78 11.52 -11.15 0.30
N HIS A 79 10.29 -10.77 0.65
CA HIS A 79 10.01 -9.88 1.78
C HIS A 79 8.85 -10.31 2.67
N ALA A 80 8.14 -11.38 2.34
CA ALA A 80 6.90 -11.76 3.02
C ALA A 80 6.68 -13.27 3.08
N VAL A 81 6.03 -13.74 4.15
CA VAL A 81 5.42 -15.07 4.21
C VAL A 81 3.93 -14.91 3.91
N LYS A 82 3.43 -15.75 3.00
CA LYS A 82 2.04 -15.75 2.56
C LYS A 82 1.26 -16.80 3.33
N LEU A 83 0.16 -16.39 3.93
CA LEU A 83 -0.67 -17.21 4.80
C LEU A 83 -2.12 -17.21 4.31
N ARG A 84 -2.83 -18.28 4.59
CA ARG A 84 -4.29 -18.31 4.58
C ARG A 84 -4.78 -18.60 5.99
N VAL A 85 -5.61 -17.71 6.51
CA VAL A 85 -6.19 -17.82 7.84
C VAL A 85 -7.69 -18.06 7.71
N LYS A 86 -8.20 -19.12 8.34
CA LYS A 86 -9.62 -19.44 8.41
C LYS A 86 -10.03 -19.59 9.87
N THR A 87 -10.98 -18.80 10.34
CA THR A 87 -11.54 -18.99 11.68
C THR A 87 -12.37 -20.27 11.75
N GLN A 88 -12.43 -20.91 12.93
CA GLN A 88 -13.32 -22.06 13.17
C GLN A 88 -14.81 -21.66 13.29
N LYS A 89 -15.12 -20.36 13.39
CA LYS A 89 -16.51 -19.88 13.40
C LYS A 89 -17.18 -20.23 12.08
N ARG A 90 -18.40 -20.77 12.16
CA ARG A 90 -19.24 -21.08 10.99
C ARG A 90 -19.50 -19.81 10.17
N ASP A 91 -19.62 -19.97 8.87
CA ASP A 91 -19.99 -18.91 7.90
C ASP A 91 -18.97 -17.78 7.68
N HIS A 92 -17.74 -17.94 8.17
CA HIS A 92 -16.64 -17.03 7.85
C HIS A 92 -15.75 -17.56 6.72
N GLU A 93 -15.47 -16.69 5.75
CA GLU A 93 -14.53 -16.97 4.67
C GLU A 93 -13.08 -17.04 5.18
N SER A 94 -12.23 -17.71 4.39
CA SER A 94 -10.78 -17.64 4.59
C SER A 94 -10.21 -16.33 4.05
N HIS A 95 -9.18 -15.83 4.71
CA HIS A 95 -8.46 -14.61 4.35
C HIS A 95 -7.02 -14.92 4.00
N ASP A 96 -6.57 -14.42 2.86
CA ASP A 96 -5.16 -14.48 2.50
C ASP A 96 -4.44 -13.28 3.15
N VAL A 97 -3.31 -13.55 3.79
CA VAL A 97 -2.54 -12.59 4.59
C VAL A 97 -1.09 -12.61 4.10
N ASP A 98 -0.58 -11.44 3.70
CA ASP A 98 0.83 -11.26 3.40
C ASP A 98 1.51 -10.67 4.65
N LEU A 99 2.40 -11.44 5.28
CA LEU A 99 3.16 -11.03 6.46
C LEU A 99 4.55 -10.57 6.04
N LEU A 100 4.72 -9.26 5.86
CA LEU A 100 5.95 -8.63 5.42
C LEU A 100 6.90 -8.37 6.59
N LEU A 101 8.19 -8.62 6.39
CA LEU A 101 9.24 -8.19 7.32
C LEU A 101 9.94 -6.94 6.79
N ALA A 102 10.14 -5.96 7.68
CA ALA A 102 10.86 -4.73 7.35
C ALA A 102 11.70 -4.24 8.54
N THR A 103 12.73 -3.45 8.24
CA THR A 103 13.49 -2.74 9.28
C THR A 103 12.66 -1.60 9.82
N ASP A 104 12.69 -1.38 11.14
CA ASP A 104 12.16 -0.14 11.70
C ASP A 104 13.11 1.04 11.40
N LEU A 105 12.87 1.73 10.28
CA LEU A 105 13.67 2.90 9.90
C LEU A 105 13.26 4.18 10.64
N LEU A 106 11.99 4.28 10.98
CA LEU A 106 11.35 5.52 11.43
C LEU A 106 11.24 5.61 12.95
N GLY A 107 11.17 4.48 13.64
CA GLY A 107 10.86 4.43 15.06
C GLY A 107 9.38 4.73 15.34
N PRO A 108 8.98 4.74 16.63
CA PRO A 108 7.58 4.81 17.01
C PRO A 108 6.88 6.14 16.69
N ASP A 109 7.60 7.27 16.74
CA ASP A 109 7.08 8.62 16.50
C ASP A 109 8.08 9.40 15.62
N PRO A 110 8.02 9.23 14.28
CA PRO A 110 9.05 9.77 13.40
C PRO A 110 9.01 11.29 13.29
N THR A 111 10.06 11.94 13.80
CA THR A 111 10.26 13.39 13.64
C THR A 111 10.59 13.76 12.19
N SER A 112 10.41 15.04 11.83
CA SER A 112 10.82 15.55 10.51
C SER A 112 12.32 15.36 10.25
N ALA A 113 13.15 15.49 11.28
CA ALA A 113 14.60 15.23 11.18
C ALA A 113 14.85 13.75 10.82
N ARG A 114 14.18 12.82 11.53
CA ARG A 114 14.33 11.39 11.28
C ARG A 114 13.89 10.98 9.88
N LYS A 115 12.74 11.52 9.42
CA LYS A 115 12.28 11.32 8.03
C LYS A 115 13.31 11.81 7.01
N THR A 116 13.89 12.99 7.24
CA THR A 116 14.92 13.57 6.37
C THR A 116 16.16 12.69 6.27
N GLU A 117 16.65 12.18 7.41
CA GLU A 117 17.78 11.22 7.44
C GLU A 117 17.47 9.96 6.63
N VAL A 118 16.30 9.35 6.84
CA VAL A 118 15.88 8.14 6.13
C VAL A 118 15.79 8.39 4.62
N TYR A 119 15.21 9.52 4.19
CA TYR A 119 15.13 9.83 2.76
C TYR A 119 16.48 10.20 2.13
N ALA A 120 17.40 10.80 2.90
CA ALA A 120 18.78 11.02 2.45
C ALA A 120 19.52 9.69 2.26
N LEU A 121 19.39 8.77 3.21
CA LEU A 121 19.92 7.41 3.13
C LEU A 121 19.34 6.66 1.92
N MET A 122 18.03 6.71 1.70
CA MET A 122 17.40 6.14 0.50
C MET A 122 17.97 6.76 -0.79
N GLY A 123 18.38 8.03 -0.76
CA GLY A 123 18.97 8.72 -1.89
C GLY A 123 20.31 8.13 -2.37
N SER A 124 21.10 7.55 -1.47
CA SER A 124 22.38 6.89 -1.80
C SER A 124 22.21 5.43 -2.22
N MET A 125 21.01 4.85 -2.04
CA MET A 125 20.73 3.44 -2.30
C MET A 125 20.41 3.11 -3.77
N SER A 126 20.75 1.88 -4.15
CA SER A 126 20.28 1.26 -5.39
C SER A 126 18.74 1.19 -5.44
N SER A 127 18.17 1.06 -6.64
CA SER A 127 16.70 0.95 -6.81
C SER A 127 16.10 -0.21 -6.02
N ARG A 128 16.78 -1.37 -5.99
CA ARG A 128 16.34 -2.58 -5.29
C ARG A 128 16.32 -2.39 -3.76
N MET A 129 17.28 -1.67 -3.21
CA MET A 129 17.36 -1.38 -1.78
C MET A 129 16.32 -0.34 -1.35
N ARG A 130 16.10 0.68 -2.18
CA ARG A 130 15.02 1.66 -1.97
C ARG A 130 13.64 1.00 -1.95
N GLU A 131 13.41 0.00 -2.80
CA GLU A 131 12.16 -0.75 -2.79
C GLU A 131 11.92 -1.45 -1.43
N SER A 132 12.95 -2.09 -0.87
CA SER A 132 12.90 -2.70 0.47
C SER A 132 12.56 -1.71 1.59
N CYS A 133 12.84 -0.41 1.42
CA CYS A 133 12.49 0.61 2.40
C CYS A 133 10.98 0.90 2.43
N SER A 134 10.23 0.60 1.36
CA SER A 134 8.81 0.98 1.26
C SER A 134 7.95 0.35 2.36
N ALA A 135 8.25 -0.89 2.76
CA ALA A 135 7.55 -1.56 3.85
C ALA A 135 7.82 -0.87 5.21
N ALA A 136 9.00 -0.29 5.42
CA ALA A 136 9.31 0.49 6.62
C ALA A 136 8.54 1.83 6.67
N LEU A 137 8.07 2.32 5.53
CA LEU A 137 7.33 3.59 5.40
C LEU A 137 5.81 3.39 5.45
N VAL A 138 5.34 2.16 5.70
CA VAL A 138 3.94 1.78 5.57
C VAL A 138 3.02 2.51 6.54
N GLU A 139 3.50 2.86 7.74
CA GLU A 139 2.72 3.61 8.72
C GLU A 139 2.39 5.01 8.20
N LEU A 140 3.34 5.68 7.53
CA LEU A 140 3.11 6.98 6.89
C LEU A 140 2.10 6.88 5.75
N GLN A 141 2.15 5.82 4.94
CA GLN A 141 1.17 5.57 3.87
C GLN A 141 -0.24 5.34 4.44
N ARG A 142 -0.33 4.53 5.50
CA ARG A 142 -1.57 4.25 6.22
C ARG A 142 -2.16 5.53 6.77
N ASP A 143 -1.37 6.32 7.48
CA ASP A 143 -1.84 7.52 8.18
C ASP A 143 -2.27 8.62 7.21
N PHE A 144 -1.58 8.73 6.07
CA PHE A 144 -1.97 9.63 4.99
C PHE A 144 -3.39 9.38 4.48
N VAL A 145 -3.79 8.11 4.31
CA VAL A 145 -5.15 7.73 3.88
C VAL A 145 -6.13 7.74 5.06
N LYS A 146 -5.69 7.26 6.24
CA LYS A 146 -6.54 7.12 7.44
C LYS A 146 -7.05 8.46 7.95
N LYS A 147 -6.27 9.54 7.84
CA LYS A 147 -6.68 10.87 8.29
C LYS A 147 -7.73 11.57 7.41
N GLN A 148 -8.04 11.01 6.24
CA GLN A 148 -8.94 11.66 5.29
C GLN A 148 -10.40 11.66 5.80
N PRO A 149 -11.21 12.66 5.39
CA PRO A 149 -12.64 12.72 5.71
C PRO A 149 -13.41 11.46 5.30
N ALA A 150 -14.58 11.25 5.90
CA ALA A 150 -15.41 10.07 5.64
C ALA A 150 -15.84 9.99 4.17
N GLU A 151 -16.17 11.13 3.56
CA GLU A 151 -16.61 11.28 2.19
C GLU A 151 -15.50 10.91 1.19
N VAL A 152 -14.25 11.27 1.50
CA VAL A 152 -13.09 10.84 0.72
C VAL A 152 -12.91 9.33 0.81
N LYS A 153 -13.12 8.73 1.99
CA LYS A 153 -13.06 7.28 2.17
C LYS A 153 -14.19 6.58 1.42
N ASP A 154 -15.38 7.18 1.33
CA ASP A 154 -16.48 6.67 0.52
C ASP A 154 -16.18 6.72 -0.98
N LEU A 155 -15.60 7.82 -1.46
CA LEU A 155 -15.07 7.90 -2.83
C LEU A 155 -14.03 6.80 -3.10
N ILE A 156 -13.08 6.58 -2.18
CA ILE A 156 -12.07 5.53 -2.30
C ILE A 156 -12.73 4.15 -2.41
N ARG A 157 -13.73 3.84 -1.57
CA ARG A 157 -14.46 2.56 -1.62
C ARG A 157 -15.17 2.42 -2.97
N LEU A 158 -15.84 3.47 -3.45
CA LEU A 158 -16.52 3.48 -4.75
C LEU A 158 -15.54 3.22 -5.91
N VAL A 159 -14.40 3.89 -5.93
CA VAL A 159 -13.36 3.71 -6.97
C VAL A 159 -12.75 2.30 -6.90
N LYS A 160 -12.55 1.73 -5.72
CA LYS A 160 -12.06 0.36 -5.56
C LYS A 160 -13.09 -0.67 -6.06
N MET A 161 -14.38 -0.44 -5.80
CA MET A 161 -15.45 -1.26 -6.36
C MET A 161 -15.48 -1.17 -7.89
N TRP A 162 -15.40 0.05 -8.44
CA TRP A 162 -15.30 0.27 -9.88
C TRP A 162 -14.09 -0.45 -10.49
N LYS A 163 -12.90 -0.32 -9.89
CA LYS A 163 -11.69 -1.02 -10.34
C LYS A 163 -11.91 -2.53 -10.40
N LYS A 164 -12.52 -3.11 -9.37
CA LYS A 164 -12.80 -4.55 -9.30
C LYS A 164 -13.77 -5.01 -10.41
N SER A 165 -14.78 -4.22 -10.72
CA SER A 165 -15.85 -4.59 -11.64
C SER A 165 -15.58 -4.23 -13.11
N CYS A 166 -14.79 -3.19 -13.37
CA CYS A 166 -14.65 -2.60 -14.70
C CYS A 166 -13.22 -2.64 -15.26
N VAL A 167 -12.19 -2.74 -14.41
CA VAL A 167 -10.79 -2.66 -14.87
C VAL A 167 -10.18 -4.06 -14.95
N ARG A 168 -9.80 -4.46 -16.18
CA ARG A 168 -9.14 -5.76 -16.45
C ARG A 168 -7.64 -5.74 -16.17
N GLU A 169 -7.03 -4.56 -16.08
CA GLU A 169 -5.59 -4.40 -15.87
C GLU A 169 -5.18 -4.86 -14.46
N LYS A 170 -4.56 -6.05 -14.39
CA LYS A 170 -4.18 -6.70 -13.12
C LYS A 170 -3.01 -6.01 -12.42
N SER A 171 -2.13 -5.34 -13.17
CA SER A 171 -1.00 -4.61 -12.59
C SER A 171 -1.41 -3.32 -11.86
N LEU A 172 -2.63 -2.82 -12.10
CA LEU A 172 -3.18 -1.71 -11.32
C LEU A 172 -3.60 -2.20 -9.93
N THR A 173 -2.89 -1.73 -8.91
CA THR A 173 -3.28 -1.92 -7.51
C THR A 173 -4.25 -0.82 -7.06
N SER A 174 -4.86 -0.98 -5.88
CA SER A 174 -5.79 0.02 -5.35
C SER A 174 -5.09 1.30 -4.90
N TYR A 175 -3.82 1.23 -4.44
CA TYR A 175 -3.15 2.35 -3.78
C TYR A 175 -2.99 3.61 -4.67
N PRO A 176 -2.57 3.54 -5.96
CA PRO A 176 -2.57 4.70 -6.84
C PRO A 176 -3.95 5.36 -6.98
N LEU A 177 -5.02 4.57 -6.99
CA LEU A 177 -6.39 5.08 -7.07
C LEU A 177 -6.83 5.72 -5.75
N GLU A 178 -6.44 5.17 -4.59
CA GLU A 178 -6.67 5.78 -3.27
C GLU A 178 -6.06 7.19 -3.23
N LEU A 179 -4.82 7.32 -3.71
CA LEU A 179 -4.12 8.59 -3.78
C LEU A 179 -4.72 9.55 -4.80
N LEU A 180 -5.18 9.05 -5.95
CA LEU A 180 -5.86 9.86 -6.95
C LEU A 180 -7.17 10.43 -6.40
N CYS A 181 -7.94 9.65 -5.64
CA CYS A 181 -9.16 10.14 -4.97
C CYS A 181 -8.86 11.31 -4.01
N ILE A 182 -7.78 11.19 -3.24
CA ILE A 182 -7.34 12.26 -2.33
C ILE A 182 -6.90 13.50 -3.13
N HIS A 183 -6.21 13.30 -4.25
CA HIS A 183 -5.74 14.38 -5.12
C HIS A 183 -6.88 15.16 -5.78
N THR A 184 -7.93 14.47 -6.23
CA THR A 184 -9.06 15.06 -6.95
C THR A 184 -10.11 15.68 -6.03
N TRP A 185 -10.15 15.29 -4.75
CA TRP A 185 -11.13 15.81 -3.80
C TRP A 185 -11.01 17.33 -3.61
N ARG A 186 -12.16 18.00 -3.56
CA ARG A 186 -12.28 19.44 -3.31
C ARG A 186 -13.33 19.70 -2.23
N TYR A 187 -13.19 20.82 -1.53
CA TYR A 187 -14.15 21.24 -0.52
C TYR A 187 -15.56 21.40 -1.15
N ASN A 188 -16.60 20.93 -0.45
CA ASN A 188 -17.99 20.91 -0.91
C ASN A 188 -18.29 20.12 -2.21
N MET A 189 -17.41 19.21 -2.61
CA MET A 189 -17.67 18.31 -3.75
C MET A 189 -18.50 17.10 -3.31
N SER A 190 -19.49 16.71 -4.12
CA SER A 190 -20.23 15.46 -3.88
C SER A 190 -19.37 14.25 -4.24
N VAL A 191 -19.63 13.09 -3.62
CA VAL A 191 -18.93 11.82 -3.97
C VAL A 191 -19.12 11.48 -5.45
N THR A 192 -20.29 11.78 -6.02
CA THR A 192 -20.60 11.56 -7.45
C THR A 192 -19.74 12.42 -8.36
N ASP A 193 -19.63 13.72 -8.08
CA ASP A 193 -18.82 14.64 -8.88
C ASP A 193 -17.34 14.32 -8.76
N ALA A 194 -16.90 13.95 -7.55
CA ALA A 194 -15.53 13.51 -7.31
C ALA A 194 -15.21 12.21 -8.05
N PHE A 195 -16.17 11.27 -8.09
CA PHE A 195 -16.01 10.03 -8.85
C PHE A 195 -15.93 10.30 -10.35
N LYS A 196 -16.77 11.18 -10.90
CA LYS A 196 -16.68 11.63 -12.29
C LYS A 196 -15.31 12.23 -12.58
N THR A 197 -14.84 13.12 -11.72
CA THR A 197 -13.52 13.78 -11.84
C THR A 197 -12.38 12.75 -11.83
N VAL A 198 -12.44 11.72 -10.99
CA VAL A 198 -11.45 10.63 -10.98
C VAL A 198 -11.46 9.90 -12.32
N LEU A 199 -12.62 9.54 -12.86
CA LEU A 199 -12.73 8.85 -14.15
C LEU A 199 -12.20 9.72 -15.30
N GLU A 200 -12.50 11.01 -15.33
CA GLU A 200 -11.99 11.95 -16.34
C GLU A 200 -10.46 12.07 -16.28
N GLN A 201 -9.88 12.13 -15.07
CA GLN A 201 -8.42 12.09 -14.88
C GLN A 201 -7.82 10.77 -15.40
N LEU A 202 -8.49 9.64 -15.20
CA LEU A 202 -8.05 8.34 -15.71
C LEU A 202 -8.15 8.23 -17.23
N CYS A 203 -9.16 8.85 -17.86
CA CYS A 203 -9.24 8.98 -19.32
C CYS A 203 -8.02 9.76 -19.85
N ASN A 204 -7.68 10.86 -19.18
CA ASN A 204 -6.51 11.68 -19.51
C ASN A 204 -5.31 11.39 -18.60
N TYR A 205 -5.00 10.11 -18.35
CA TYR A 205 -4.00 9.72 -17.35
C TYR A 205 -2.62 10.37 -17.56
N ARG A 206 -2.25 10.69 -18.81
CA ARG A 206 -0.97 11.37 -19.12
C ARG A 206 -0.87 12.78 -18.52
N SER A 207 -2.00 13.38 -18.15
CA SER A 207 -2.05 14.69 -17.48
C SER A 207 -1.93 14.60 -15.95
N ILE A 208 -2.09 13.41 -15.35
CA ILE A 208 -2.09 13.23 -13.90
C ILE A 208 -0.75 13.66 -13.31
N LYS A 209 -0.82 14.58 -12.34
CA LYS A 209 0.32 15.07 -11.57
C LYS A 209 -0.07 15.25 -10.10
N ALA A 210 -0.03 14.15 -9.34
CA ALA A 210 -0.32 14.12 -7.92
C ALA A 210 0.96 13.96 -7.10
N SER A 211 1.22 14.92 -6.21
CA SER A 211 2.34 14.91 -5.26
C SER A 211 1.97 15.70 -4.01
N TRP A 212 2.59 15.37 -2.87
CA TRP A 212 2.33 15.98 -1.58
C TRP A 212 3.64 16.33 -0.87
N ALA A 213 3.59 17.33 0.01
CA ALA A 213 4.75 17.81 0.77
C ALA A 213 4.66 17.48 2.27
N GLU A 214 3.98 16.39 2.62
CA GLU A 214 3.64 16.07 4.01
C GLU A 214 4.77 15.36 4.77
N ASN A 215 5.38 14.35 4.15
CA ASN A 215 6.45 13.61 4.79
C ASN A 215 7.84 14.07 4.36
N TYR A 216 7.95 14.68 3.18
CA TYR A 216 9.19 15.21 2.61
C TYR A 216 8.90 16.50 1.85
N THR A 217 9.90 17.36 1.72
CA THR A 217 9.81 18.63 0.99
C THR A 217 10.44 18.57 -0.41
N THR A 218 11.28 17.57 -0.67
CA THR A 218 12.03 17.44 -1.92
C THR A 218 11.84 16.06 -2.55
N ALA A 219 11.59 16.04 -3.85
CA ALA A 219 11.63 14.84 -4.69
C ALA A 219 12.54 15.09 -5.89
N ARG A 220 13.09 14.02 -6.48
CA ARG A 220 13.99 14.14 -7.63
C ARG A 220 13.25 14.67 -8.85
N LYS A 221 13.84 15.65 -9.54
CA LYS A 221 13.25 16.25 -10.75
C LYS A 221 12.88 15.20 -11.80
N GLN A 222 13.71 14.18 -12.00
CA GLN A 222 13.43 13.10 -12.96
C GLN A 222 12.12 12.37 -12.68
N ILE A 223 11.74 12.22 -11.41
CA ILE A 223 10.46 11.59 -11.02
C ILE A 223 9.31 12.57 -11.25
N LEU A 224 9.48 13.84 -10.88
CA LEU A 224 8.46 14.89 -11.04
C LEU A 224 8.06 15.14 -12.50
N ASP A 225 8.93 14.78 -13.45
CA ASP A 225 8.69 14.89 -14.89
C ASP A 225 7.98 13.66 -15.49
N GLN A 226 7.87 12.53 -14.77
CA GLN A 226 7.18 11.32 -15.25
C GLN A 226 5.67 11.52 -15.40
N ARG A 227 5.01 10.80 -16.31
CA ARG A 227 3.54 10.81 -16.44
C ARG A 227 3.00 9.41 -16.76
N PRO A 228 1.88 8.98 -16.14
CA PRO A 228 1.18 9.62 -15.01
C PRO A 228 2.09 9.71 -13.78
N LEU A 229 2.03 10.85 -13.06
CA LEU A 229 2.72 11.00 -11.78
C LEU A 229 1.72 10.89 -10.65
N ILE A 230 1.86 9.85 -9.84
CA ILE A 230 1.22 9.75 -8.53
C ILE A 230 2.35 9.40 -7.56
N LEU A 231 2.97 10.42 -6.99
CA LEU A 231 4.12 10.26 -6.10
C LEU A 231 3.66 9.80 -4.72
N ASP A 232 4.23 8.71 -4.21
CA ASP A 232 3.88 8.18 -2.90
C ASP A 232 4.09 9.24 -1.80
N PRO A 233 3.05 9.65 -1.05
CA PRO A 233 3.18 10.65 0.00
C PRO A 233 4.12 10.23 1.14
N ALA A 234 4.47 8.94 1.25
CA ALA A 234 5.42 8.44 2.22
C ALA A 234 6.83 8.19 1.65
N ASN A 235 7.00 8.12 0.32
CA ASN A 235 8.25 7.73 -0.32
C ASN A 235 8.56 8.64 -1.53
N PRO A 236 9.52 9.59 -1.41
CA PRO A 236 9.85 10.56 -2.47
C PRO A 236 10.50 9.93 -3.71
N TYR A 237 10.76 8.63 -3.70
CA TYR A 237 11.40 7.88 -4.78
C TYR A 237 10.45 6.92 -5.49
N ASN A 238 9.16 6.92 -5.14
CA ASN A 238 8.20 5.92 -5.61
C ASN A 238 7.03 6.59 -6.34
N ASN A 239 7.08 6.64 -7.67
CA ASN A 239 5.89 6.92 -8.46
C ASN A 239 5.01 5.66 -8.49
N VAL A 240 3.94 5.64 -7.69
CA VAL A 240 3.11 4.43 -7.55
C VAL A 240 2.36 4.10 -8.85
N ALA A 241 2.25 5.06 -9.77
CA ALA A 241 1.63 4.88 -11.06
C ALA A 241 2.47 4.01 -12.02
N ASP A 242 3.80 3.91 -11.81
CA ASP A 242 4.72 3.13 -12.66
C ASP A 242 4.48 1.60 -12.56
N ARG A 243 3.79 1.15 -11.51
CA ARG A 243 3.43 -0.27 -11.36
C ARG A 243 2.38 -0.73 -12.37
N CYS A 244 1.53 0.19 -12.84
CA CYS A 244 0.50 -0.11 -13.83
C CYS A 244 1.12 -0.13 -15.24
N ARG A 245 1.06 -1.29 -15.90
CA ARG A 245 1.61 -1.51 -17.25
C ARG A 245 0.61 -1.22 -18.37
N GLY A 246 -0.67 -1.02 -18.04
CA GLY A 246 -1.77 -0.96 -19.01
C GLY A 246 -2.69 0.24 -18.84
N TRP A 247 -2.14 1.43 -18.63
CA TRP A 247 -2.94 2.67 -18.53
C TRP A 247 -3.97 2.89 -19.66
N PRO A 248 -3.70 2.56 -20.94
CA PRO A 248 -4.73 2.62 -21.98
C PRO A 248 -5.97 1.75 -21.70
N SER A 249 -5.80 0.58 -21.08
CA SER A 249 -6.92 -0.26 -20.67
C SER A 249 -7.70 0.34 -19.50
N VAL A 250 -7.02 1.04 -18.59
CA VAL A 250 -7.65 1.75 -17.47
C VAL A 250 -8.45 2.94 -17.98
N ALA A 251 -7.88 3.71 -18.91
CA ALA A 251 -8.54 4.84 -19.56
C ALA A 251 -9.82 4.40 -20.29
N ARG A 252 -9.75 3.34 -21.10
CA ARG A 252 -10.95 2.80 -21.79
C ARG A 252 -12.05 2.40 -20.80
N ALA A 253 -11.69 1.72 -19.71
CA ALA A 253 -12.68 1.35 -18.69
C ALA A 253 -13.32 2.60 -18.03
N ALA A 254 -12.56 3.68 -17.87
CA ALA A 254 -13.07 4.95 -17.35
C ALA A 254 -14.00 5.63 -18.36
N GLU A 255 -13.63 5.69 -19.64
CA GLU A 255 -14.45 6.22 -20.74
C GLU A 255 -15.79 5.48 -20.85
N GLU A 256 -15.76 4.14 -20.89
CA GLU A 256 -16.97 3.30 -20.92
C GLU A 256 -17.86 3.54 -19.68
N THR A 257 -17.26 3.83 -18.54
CA THR A 257 -18.00 4.10 -17.29
C THR A 257 -18.65 5.48 -17.32
N LEU A 258 -17.99 6.49 -17.89
CA LEU A 258 -18.54 7.83 -18.07
C LEU A 258 -19.73 7.87 -19.03
N GLN A 259 -19.84 6.92 -19.96
CA GLN A 259 -21.00 6.79 -20.86
C GLN A 259 -22.22 6.13 -20.20
N LYS A 260 -22.13 5.69 -18.94
CA LYS A 260 -23.26 5.04 -18.25
C LYS A 260 -24.31 6.06 -17.83
N PRO A 261 -25.60 5.66 -17.76
CA PRO A 261 -26.71 6.55 -17.35
C PRO A 261 -26.50 7.25 -16.00
N PHE A 262 -25.67 6.69 -15.13
CA PHE A 262 -25.29 7.31 -13.85
C PHE A 262 -24.71 8.72 -14.02
N PHE A 263 -23.98 8.99 -15.12
CA PHE A 263 -23.37 10.29 -15.42
C PHE A 263 -24.15 11.10 -16.48
N SER A 264 -25.18 10.51 -17.07
CA SER A 264 -26.09 11.16 -18.01
C SER A 264 -27.19 11.87 -17.23
N ARG A 265 -26.87 13.04 -16.68
CA ARG A 265 -27.86 14.00 -16.15
C ARG A 265 -27.65 15.35 -16.81
#